data_AF-A0A9C9X1M5-F1
#
_entry.id   AF-A0A9C9X1M5-F1
#
_cell.length_a   1.000
_cell.length_b   1.000
_cell.length_c   1.000
_cell.angle_alpha   90.00
_cell.angle_beta   90.00
_cell.angle_gamma   90.00
#
_symmetry.space_group_name_H-M   'P 1'
#
loop_
_entity.id
_entity.type
_entity.pdbx_description
1 polymer ?
#
loop_
_entity_poly.entity_id
_entity_poly.type
_entity_poly.pdbx_seq_one_letter_code
_entity_poly.pdbx_strand_id
1 'polypeptide(L)'
;DMLMRFVSPPDVKNTAFLILEHQNGEDERYLFLPALRRVKRIASSGKGGNFMSSDFTYYDIGRPKLNDWIYRRLPDETVNGFDCYKIECLPATPQIAKDTGYGKIIRWIRKDILVTIQSLYFDRSLREWKRLTVPGVEKIGGVWFQTDMIMKDLQSNHRSRMIFSAIEINRNIPASFFSKRSLQRRR
;
A
#
# COMPACT_ATOMS: atom_id res chain seq x y z
N ASP A 1 -10.42 -7.44 -3.37
CA ASP A 1 -10.41 -7.82 -1.93
C ASP A 1 -9.08 -8.40 -1.51
N MET A 2 -8.72 -8.20 -0.23
CA MET A 2 -7.48 -8.70 0.34
C MET A 2 -7.68 -9.10 1.81
N LEU A 3 -7.15 -10.27 2.21
CA LEU A 3 -7.06 -10.70 3.60
C LEU A 3 -5.61 -11.02 3.95
N MET A 4 -5.08 -10.33 4.96
CA MET A 4 -3.72 -10.51 5.49
C MET A 4 -3.80 -11.07 6.91
N ARG A 5 -2.90 -12.00 7.25
CA ARG A 5 -2.76 -12.55 8.60
C ARG A 5 -1.32 -12.48 9.07
N PHE A 6 -1.14 -11.99 10.28
CA PHE A 6 0.14 -11.97 10.96
C PHE A 6 0.35 -13.31 11.65
N VAL A 7 1.43 -14.02 11.30
CA VAL A 7 1.77 -15.32 11.87
C VAL A 7 2.85 -15.23 12.96
N SER A 8 3.59 -14.13 13.00
CA SER A 8 4.70 -13.83 13.91
C SER A 8 5.02 -12.32 13.91
N PRO A 9 5.72 -11.79 14.93
CA PRO A 9 6.06 -12.41 16.22
C PRO A 9 4.83 -12.64 17.12
N PRO A 10 4.99 -13.26 18.32
CA PRO A 10 3.87 -13.63 19.20
C PRO A 10 2.93 -12.48 19.59
N ASP A 11 3.44 -11.27 19.70
CA ASP A 11 2.73 -10.03 20.03
C ASP A 11 1.70 -9.59 18.96
N VAL A 12 2.00 -9.85 17.68
CA VAL A 12 1.10 -9.55 16.56
C VAL A 12 0.41 -10.79 15.98
N LYS A 13 0.82 -12.00 16.40
CA LYS A 13 0.31 -13.27 15.89
C LYS A 13 -1.22 -13.36 15.98
N ASN A 14 -1.85 -13.81 14.91
CA ASN A 14 -3.30 -13.87 14.69
C ASN A 14 -3.99 -12.51 14.53
N THR A 15 -3.25 -11.40 14.49
CA THR A 15 -3.80 -10.16 13.92
C THR A 15 -4.16 -10.42 12.47
N ALA A 16 -5.31 -9.91 12.05
CA ALA A 16 -5.75 -10.04 10.67
C ALA A 16 -6.26 -8.71 10.15
N PHE A 17 -5.99 -8.44 8.88
CA PHE A 17 -6.41 -7.22 8.20
C PHE A 17 -7.17 -7.58 6.93
N LEU A 18 -8.34 -6.99 6.73
CA LEU A 18 -9.20 -7.22 5.59
C LEU A 18 -9.46 -5.89 4.89
N ILE A 19 -9.34 -5.90 3.57
CA ILE A 19 -9.83 -4.87 2.67
C ILE A 19 -10.91 -5.49 1.79
N LEU A 20 -12.11 -4.93 1.85
CA LEU A 20 -13.16 -5.17 0.86
C LEU A 20 -13.14 -3.99 -0.11
N GLU A 21 -12.84 -4.27 -1.36
CA GLU A 21 -12.59 -3.25 -2.37
C GLU A 21 -13.87 -2.92 -3.12
N HIS A 22 -14.19 -1.64 -3.21
CA HIS A 22 -15.36 -1.15 -3.94
C HIS A 22 -14.93 -0.42 -5.21
N GLN A 23 -15.55 -0.76 -6.36
CA GLN A 23 -15.27 -0.08 -7.63
C GLN A 23 -15.69 1.40 -7.57
N ASN A 24 -16.87 1.65 -7.00
CA ASN A 24 -17.41 2.98 -6.79
C ASN A 24 -17.52 3.21 -5.28
N GLY A 25 -16.65 4.05 -4.74
CA GLY A 25 -16.64 4.41 -3.33
C GLY A 25 -15.41 3.97 -2.54
N GLU A 26 -15.49 4.19 -1.23
CA GLU A 26 -14.41 3.92 -0.29
C GLU A 26 -14.34 2.43 0.07
N ASP A 27 -13.13 1.90 0.13
CA ASP A 27 -12.90 0.53 0.58
C ASP A 27 -13.26 0.37 2.06
N GLU A 28 -13.76 -0.81 2.41
CA GLU A 28 -13.96 -1.15 3.81
C GLU A 28 -12.73 -1.86 4.35
N ARG A 29 -12.14 -1.27 5.40
CA ARG A 29 -10.93 -1.79 6.03
C ARG A 29 -11.21 -2.21 7.46
N TYR A 30 -10.77 -3.41 7.81
CA TYR A 30 -11.02 -4.00 9.13
C TYR A 30 -9.74 -4.61 9.68
N LEU A 31 -9.41 -4.25 10.92
CA LEU A 31 -8.30 -4.81 11.69
C LEU A 31 -8.88 -5.64 12.84
N PHE A 32 -8.54 -6.92 12.89
CA PHE A 32 -8.85 -7.80 14.00
C PHE A 32 -7.66 -7.90 14.95
N LEU A 33 -7.87 -7.51 16.20
CA LEU A 33 -6.87 -7.58 17.26
C LEU A 33 -7.20 -8.75 18.20
N PRO A 34 -6.39 -9.83 18.22
CA PRO A 34 -6.71 -11.07 18.93
C PRO A 34 -6.72 -10.89 20.45
N ALA A 35 -5.82 -10.06 20.99
CA ALA A 35 -5.74 -9.77 22.42
C ALA A 35 -7.04 -9.15 22.96
N LEU A 36 -7.74 -8.37 22.13
CA LEU A 36 -9.00 -7.71 22.48
C LEU A 36 -10.23 -8.44 21.97
N ARG A 37 -10.04 -9.53 21.20
CA ARG A 37 -11.08 -10.24 20.43
C ARG A 37 -12.02 -9.29 19.66
N ARG A 38 -11.48 -8.15 19.19
CA ARG A 38 -12.27 -7.06 18.61
C ARG A 38 -11.89 -6.80 17.17
N VAL A 39 -12.90 -6.58 16.34
CA VAL A 39 -12.74 -6.04 14.99
C VAL A 39 -12.89 -4.52 15.08
N LYS A 40 -11.87 -3.79 14.64
CA LYS A 40 -11.86 -2.34 14.48
C LYS A 40 -12.02 -2.00 13.01
N ARG A 41 -13.01 -1.18 12.66
CA ARG A 41 -13.09 -0.57 11.33
C ARG A 41 -12.08 0.57 11.24
N ILE A 42 -11.30 0.62 10.17
CA ILE A 42 -10.43 1.75 9.85
C ILE A 42 -11.25 2.68 8.95
N ALA A 43 -11.68 3.81 9.50
CA ALA A 43 -12.42 4.83 8.75
C ALA A 43 -11.50 5.50 7.71
N SER A 44 -12.09 6.12 6.68
CA SER A 44 -11.34 6.83 5.63
C SER A 44 -10.40 7.89 6.22
N SER A 45 -10.83 8.65 7.24
CA SER A 45 -9.98 9.62 7.94
C SER A 45 -8.77 9.02 8.67
N GLY A 46 -8.75 7.71 8.89
CA GLY A 46 -7.64 6.98 9.50
C GLY A 46 -6.68 6.36 8.49
N LYS A 47 -6.91 6.49 7.17
CA LYS A 47 -6.10 5.79 6.16
C LYS A 47 -4.66 6.29 6.05
N GLY A 48 -4.39 7.54 6.41
CA GLY A 48 -3.03 8.08 6.50
C GLY A 48 -2.22 7.64 7.73
N GLY A 49 -2.81 6.87 8.66
CA GLY A 49 -2.08 6.34 9.80
C GLY A 49 -1.16 5.18 9.45
N ASN A 50 -0.08 5.00 10.20
CA ASN A 50 0.88 3.90 10.03
C ASN A 50 0.21 2.53 10.20
N PHE A 51 0.50 1.63 9.26
CA PHE A 51 0.06 0.25 9.24
C PHE A 51 0.98 -0.57 10.14
N MET A 52 0.44 -1.09 11.24
CA MET A 52 1.14 -2.02 12.14
C MET A 52 2.54 -1.55 12.56
N SER A 53 2.64 -0.26 12.92
CA SER A 53 3.90 0.40 13.32
C SER A 53 5.01 0.43 12.26
N SER A 54 4.68 0.16 10.99
CA SER A 54 5.58 0.33 9.85
C SER A 54 5.50 1.75 9.26
N ASP A 55 6.39 2.06 8.33
CA ASP A 55 6.39 3.32 7.57
C ASP A 55 5.37 3.31 6.41
N PHE A 56 4.72 2.17 6.17
CA PHE A 56 3.55 2.10 5.28
C PHE A 56 2.33 2.60 6.03
N THR A 57 1.46 3.34 5.35
CA THR A 57 0.15 3.73 5.89
C THR A 57 -0.91 2.71 5.51
N TYR A 58 -2.07 2.74 6.17
CA TYR A 58 -3.22 1.94 5.72
C TYR A 58 -3.66 2.27 4.29
N TYR A 59 -3.35 3.46 3.77
CA TYR A 59 -3.60 3.82 2.38
C TYR A 59 -2.64 3.15 1.40
N ASP A 60 -1.40 2.90 1.80
CA ASP A 60 -0.39 2.26 0.97
C ASP A 60 -0.64 0.74 0.82
N ILE A 61 -1.51 0.18 1.64
CA ILE A 61 -1.86 -1.24 1.65
C ILE A 61 -3.13 -1.47 0.82
N GLY A 62 -3.03 -2.35 -0.18
CA GLY A 62 -4.13 -2.70 -1.10
C GLY A 62 -3.97 -2.05 -2.48
N ARG A 63 -5.03 -2.10 -3.27
CA ARG A 63 -5.00 -1.55 -4.63
C ARG A 63 -4.95 -0.01 -4.62
N PRO A 64 -4.12 0.63 -5.46
CA PRO A 64 -4.14 2.08 -5.64
C PRO A 64 -5.50 2.58 -6.15
N LYS A 65 -6.05 3.62 -5.52
CA LYS A 65 -7.27 4.31 -5.96
C LYS A 65 -6.92 5.37 -6.99
N LEU A 66 -7.08 5.03 -8.28
CA LEU A 66 -6.63 5.91 -9.36
C LEU A 66 -7.37 7.27 -9.37
N ASN A 67 -8.65 7.28 -9.02
CA ASN A 67 -9.49 8.49 -8.98
C ASN A 67 -9.19 9.42 -7.80
N ASP A 68 -8.35 8.99 -6.85
CA ASP A 68 -7.92 9.86 -5.74
C ASP A 68 -6.92 10.93 -6.20
N TRP A 69 -6.39 10.82 -7.43
CA TRP A 69 -5.27 11.63 -7.88
C TRP A 69 -5.53 12.27 -9.24
N ILE A 70 -5.00 13.48 -9.39
CA ILE A 70 -4.79 14.17 -10.65
C ILE A 70 -3.33 13.92 -11.04
N TYR A 71 -3.12 13.45 -12.27
CA TYR A 71 -1.81 13.04 -12.76
C TYR A 71 -1.23 14.07 -13.72
N ARG A 72 0.06 14.36 -13.57
CA ARG A 72 0.84 15.16 -14.51
C ARG A 72 2.11 14.42 -14.86
N ARG A 73 2.37 14.21 -16.16
CA ARG A 73 3.65 13.69 -16.63
C ARG A 73 4.69 14.81 -16.56
N LEU A 74 5.78 14.52 -15.85
CA LEU A 74 6.99 15.33 -15.82
C LEU A 74 7.96 14.79 -16.89
N PRO A 75 9.07 15.49 -17.17
CA PRO A 75 10.13 14.93 -18.00
C PRO A 75 10.53 13.55 -17.50
N ASP A 76 10.59 12.59 -18.42
CA ASP A 76 11.03 11.22 -18.13
C ASP A 76 12.45 11.23 -17.56
N GLU A 77 12.78 10.23 -16.75
CA GLU A 77 14.03 10.18 -16.03
C GLU A 77 14.54 8.74 -15.95
N THR A 78 15.86 8.55 -16.05
CA THR A 78 16.48 7.25 -15.80
C THR A 78 16.72 7.08 -14.31
N VAL A 79 16.19 6.01 -13.73
CA VAL A 79 16.36 5.67 -12.31
C VAL A 79 16.88 4.25 -12.20
N ASN A 80 18.01 4.08 -11.49
CA ASN A 80 18.68 2.78 -11.31
C ASN A 80 18.95 2.04 -12.63
N GLY A 81 19.28 2.78 -13.69
CA GLY A 81 19.55 2.21 -15.02
C GLY A 81 18.31 1.91 -15.87
N PHE A 82 17.09 2.19 -15.38
CA PHE A 82 15.86 1.99 -16.14
C PHE A 82 15.24 3.31 -16.59
N ASP A 83 14.83 3.38 -17.85
CA ASP A 83 14.05 4.49 -18.38
C ASP A 83 12.64 4.49 -17.76
N CYS A 84 12.23 5.61 -17.16
CA CYS A 84 11.00 5.72 -16.40
C CYS A 84 10.15 6.92 -16.83
N TYR A 85 8.84 6.71 -16.87
CA TYR A 85 7.89 7.81 -16.78
C TYR A 85 7.93 8.41 -15.39
N LYS A 86 8.16 9.72 -15.30
CA LYS A 86 8.07 10.47 -14.06
C LYS A 86 6.70 11.11 -13.95
N ILE A 87 5.91 10.68 -12.97
CA ILE A 87 4.52 11.12 -12.81
C ILE A 87 4.37 11.83 -11.47
N GLU A 88 3.84 13.04 -11.50
CA GLU A 88 3.34 13.73 -10.32
C GLU A 88 1.86 13.39 -10.11
N CYS A 89 1.52 13.06 -8.88
CA CYS A 89 0.16 12.81 -8.41
C CYS A 89 -0.20 13.86 -7.36
N LEU A 90 -1.23 14.65 -7.63
CA LEU A 90 -1.82 15.59 -6.67
C LEU A 90 -3.18 15.06 -6.19
N PRO A 91 -3.56 15.19 -4.91
CA PRO A 91 -4.88 14.78 -4.44
C PRO A 91 -5.99 15.46 -5.26
N ALA A 92 -6.98 14.69 -5.72
CA ALA A 92 -8.08 15.24 -6.52
C ALA A 92 -9.00 16.17 -5.71
N THR A 93 -9.02 16.04 -4.39
CA THR A 93 -9.78 16.91 -3.48
C THR A 93 -9.01 17.19 -2.18
N PRO A 94 -9.32 18.27 -1.46
CA PRO A 94 -8.77 18.52 -0.12
C PRO A 94 -9.07 17.40 0.88
N GLN A 95 -10.22 16.72 0.72
CA GLN A 95 -10.62 15.60 1.57
C GLN A 95 -9.70 14.39 1.36
N ILE A 96 -9.31 14.09 0.11
CA ILE A 96 -8.32 13.03 -0.17
C ILE A 96 -6.96 13.38 0.45
N ALA A 97 -6.52 14.63 0.34
CA ALA A 97 -5.27 15.07 0.98
C ALA A 97 -5.31 14.88 2.50
N LYS A 98 -6.46 15.18 3.12
CA LYS A 98 -6.68 15.00 4.55
C LYS A 98 -6.69 13.52 4.96
N ASP A 99 -7.41 12.67 4.22
CA ASP A 99 -7.58 11.26 4.58
C ASP A 99 -6.30 10.45 4.35
N THR A 100 -5.59 10.71 3.26
CA THR A 100 -4.33 10.02 2.92
C THR A 100 -3.12 10.58 3.68
N GLY A 101 -3.18 11.85 4.09
CA GLY A 101 -2.04 12.58 4.68
C GLY A 101 -1.05 13.11 3.64
N TYR A 102 -1.24 12.83 2.36
CA TYR A 102 -0.32 13.21 1.29
C TYR A 102 -0.76 14.49 0.58
N GLY A 103 0.16 15.45 0.43
CA GLY A 103 -0.05 16.64 -0.40
C GLY A 103 0.38 16.44 -1.85
N LYS A 104 1.32 15.52 -2.09
CA LYS A 104 1.86 15.19 -3.42
C LYS A 104 2.59 13.85 -3.38
N ILE A 105 2.56 13.12 -4.48
CA ILE A 105 3.43 11.95 -4.71
C ILE A 105 4.15 12.12 -6.04
N ILE A 106 5.44 11.83 -6.11
CA ILE A 106 6.16 11.64 -7.38
C ILE A 106 6.47 10.17 -7.54
N ARG A 107 6.14 9.58 -8.69
CA ARG A 107 6.39 8.16 -9.01
C ARG A 107 7.28 8.04 -10.24
N TRP A 108 8.19 7.06 -10.22
CA TRP A 108 8.96 6.62 -11.38
C TRP A 108 8.47 5.24 -11.79
N ILE A 109 7.87 5.17 -12.98
CA ILE A 109 7.26 3.97 -13.54
C ILE A 109 8.13 3.51 -14.71
N ARG A 110 8.68 2.32 -14.62
CA ARG A 110 9.47 1.72 -15.70
C ARG A 110 8.67 1.63 -17.00
N LYS A 111 9.25 2.09 -18.12
CA LYS A 111 8.54 2.10 -19.42
C LYS A 111 8.34 0.71 -20.01
N ASP A 112 9.28 -0.19 -19.78
CA ASP A 112 9.29 -1.54 -20.34
C ASP A 112 8.31 -2.51 -19.66
N ILE A 113 8.06 -2.34 -18.36
CA ILE A 113 7.23 -3.26 -17.57
C ILE A 113 6.07 -2.58 -16.83
N LEU A 114 5.96 -1.25 -16.89
CA LEU A 114 4.91 -0.44 -16.26
C LEU A 114 4.77 -0.61 -14.74
N VAL A 115 5.87 -0.89 -14.06
CA VAL A 115 5.93 -1.01 -12.59
C VAL A 115 6.59 0.22 -11.98
N THR A 116 6.03 0.71 -10.87
CA THR A 116 6.66 1.79 -10.08
C THR A 116 7.91 1.23 -9.39
N ILE A 117 9.07 1.86 -9.55
CA ILE A 117 10.31 1.42 -8.88
C ILE A 117 10.79 2.37 -7.79
N GLN A 118 10.25 3.59 -7.77
CA GLN A 118 10.53 4.59 -6.76
C GLN A 118 9.33 5.51 -6.58
N SER A 119 9.10 5.99 -5.36
CA SER A 119 8.16 7.08 -5.11
C SER A 119 8.64 8.00 -3.99
N LEU A 120 8.40 9.30 -4.13
CA LEU A 120 8.55 10.30 -3.08
C LEU A 120 7.17 10.75 -2.61
N TYR A 121 6.95 10.76 -1.30
CA TYR A 121 5.69 11.16 -0.68
C TYR A 121 5.92 12.47 0.08
N PHE A 122 5.07 13.45 -0.17
CA PHE A 122 5.11 14.75 0.49
C PHE A 122 3.92 14.90 1.42
N ASP A 123 4.15 15.50 2.59
CA ASP A 123 3.08 15.86 3.51
C ASP A 123 2.18 16.98 2.93
N ARG A 124 1.11 17.33 3.66
CA ARG A 124 0.17 18.37 3.24
C ARG A 124 0.77 19.78 3.19
N SER A 125 1.93 19.99 3.80
CA SER A 125 2.73 21.22 3.72
C SER A 125 3.79 21.15 2.61
N LEU A 126 3.73 20.13 1.75
CA LEU A 126 4.64 19.86 0.63
C LEU A 126 6.10 19.64 1.06
N ARG A 127 6.33 19.23 2.30
CA ARG A 127 7.64 18.76 2.75
C ARG A 127 7.77 17.28 2.43
N GLU A 128 8.95 16.86 2.01
CA GLU A 128 9.19 15.45 1.74
C GLU A 128 9.11 14.64 3.04
N TRP A 129 8.20 13.67 3.09
CA TRP A 129 7.93 12.88 4.28
C TRP A 129 8.64 11.53 4.21
N LYS A 130 8.43 10.76 3.15
CA LYS A 130 8.95 9.40 3.04
C LYS A 130 9.23 9.00 1.60
N ARG A 131 10.09 7.99 1.43
CA ARG A 131 10.50 7.44 0.12
C ARG A 131 10.23 5.95 0.05
N LEU A 132 9.62 5.51 -1.04
CA LEU A 132 9.57 4.10 -1.43
C LEU A 132 10.66 3.81 -2.45
N THR A 133 11.43 2.76 -2.24
CA THR A 133 12.27 2.12 -3.26
C THR A 133 11.84 0.67 -3.44
N VAL A 134 11.95 0.15 -4.66
CA VAL A 134 11.56 -1.23 -5.00
C VAL A 134 12.77 -1.96 -5.58
N PRO A 135 13.61 -2.59 -4.74
CA PRO A 135 14.79 -3.32 -5.22
C PRO A 135 14.45 -4.59 -6.00
N GLY A 136 13.30 -5.21 -5.74
CA GLY A 136 12.90 -6.49 -6.32
C GLY A 136 11.63 -6.39 -7.15
N VAL A 137 11.72 -6.78 -8.41
CA VAL A 137 10.59 -6.90 -9.33
C VAL A 137 10.73 -8.18 -10.13
N GLU A 138 9.70 -9.03 -10.10
CA GLU A 138 9.71 -10.35 -10.77
C GLU A 138 8.45 -10.55 -11.59
N LYS A 139 8.56 -11.30 -12.70
CA LYS A 139 7.40 -11.71 -13.50
C LYS A 139 6.90 -13.07 -13.02
N ILE A 140 5.75 -13.08 -12.33
CA ILE A 140 5.17 -14.26 -11.71
C ILE A 140 3.80 -14.49 -12.34
N GLY A 141 3.53 -15.70 -12.82
CA GLY A 141 2.25 -16.03 -13.47
C GLY A 141 1.86 -15.10 -14.63
N GLY A 142 2.85 -14.53 -15.34
CA GLY A 142 2.65 -13.59 -16.44
C GLY A 142 2.55 -12.11 -16.04
N VAL A 143 2.51 -11.79 -14.74
CA VAL A 143 2.34 -10.43 -14.22
C VAL A 143 3.62 -9.96 -13.52
N TRP A 144 4.02 -8.71 -13.76
CA TRP A 144 5.13 -8.09 -13.03
C TRP A 144 4.70 -7.68 -11.61
N PHE A 145 5.46 -8.11 -10.62
CA PHE A 145 5.15 -7.94 -9.20
C PHE A 145 6.34 -7.33 -8.45
N GLN A 146 6.07 -6.38 -7.55
CA GLN A 146 7.06 -5.79 -6.66
C GLN A 146 7.34 -6.76 -5.50
N THR A 147 8.41 -7.54 -5.58
CA THR A 147 8.72 -8.60 -4.59
C THR A 147 9.49 -8.09 -3.39
N ASP A 148 10.13 -6.93 -3.49
CA ASP A 148 10.85 -6.28 -2.41
C ASP A 148 10.62 -4.77 -2.45
N MET A 149 10.12 -4.23 -1.35
CA MET A 149 9.79 -2.82 -1.18
C MET A 149 10.36 -2.29 0.13
N ILE A 150 11.01 -1.12 0.08
CA ILE A 150 11.54 -0.44 1.25
C ILE A 150 10.89 0.94 1.33
N MET A 151 10.17 1.20 2.42
CA MET A 151 9.67 2.51 2.78
C MET A 151 10.58 3.13 3.84
N LYS A 152 11.11 4.32 3.59
CA LYS A 152 11.93 5.09 4.53
C LYS A 152 11.23 6.38 4.93
N ASP A 153 10.96 6.55 6.21
CA ASP A 153 10.51 7.82 6.78
C ASP A 153 11.71 8.75 6.99
N LEU A 154 11.65 9.96 6.42
CA LEU A 154 12.77 10.92 6.46
C LEU A 154 12.78 11.77 7.73
N GLN A 155 11.67 11.85 8.45
CA GLN A 155 11.56 12.67 9.66
C GLN A 155 12.09 11.91 10.88
N SER A 156 11.73 10.63 11.00
CA SER A 156 12.19 9.74 12.07
C SER A 156 13.46 8.96 11.71
N ASN A 157 13.86 8.94 10.43
CA ASN A 157 14.93 8.10 9.89
C ASN A 157 14.69 6.59 10.08
N HIS A 158 13.44 6.18 10.33
CA HIS A 158 13.01 4.79 10.41
C HIS A 158 12.78 4.20 8.99
N ARG A 159 12.85 2.88 8.88
CA ARG A 159 12.57 2.17 7.63
C ARG A 159 11.89 0.83 7.86
N SER A 160 11.02 0.48 6.93
CA SER A 160 10.26 -0.76 6.90
C SER A 160 10.46 -1.42 5.54
N ARG A 161 10.71 -2.72 5.54
CA ARG A 161 10.89 -3.52 4.32
C ARG A 161 9.82 -4.59 4.24
N MET A 162 9.18 -4.70 3.08
CA MET A 162 8.18 -5.71 2.78
C MET A 162 8.72 -6.62 1.67
N ILE A 163 8.84 -7.91 1.98
CA ILE A 163 9.33 -8.94 1.05
C ILE A 163 8.20 -9.93 0.81
N PHE A 164 7.89 -10.17 -0.45
CA PHE A 164 6.93 -11.17 -0.87
C PHE A 164 7.66 -12.43 -1.35
N SER A 165 7.25 -13.58 -0.84
CA SER A 165 7.81 -14.88 -1.20
C SER A 165 6.69 -15.92 -1.31
N ALA A 166 6.96 -17.03 -1.99
CA ALA A 166 5.98 -18.10 -2.23
C ALA A 166 4.66 -17.59 -2.84
N ILE A 167 4.76 -16.73 -3.86
CA ILE A 167 3.61 -16.12 -4.52
C ILE A 167 2.97 -17.16 -5.46
N GLU A 168 1.72 -17.51 -5.19
CA GLU A 168 0.87 -18.32 -6.06
C GLU A 168 -0.23 -17.45 -6.68
N ILE A 169 -0.43 -17.58 -7.98
CA ILE A 169 -1.43 -16.80 -8.74
C ILE A 169 -2.49 -17.76 -9.31
N ASN A 170 -3.73 -17.26 -9.51
CA ASN A 170 -4.85 -17.99 -10.10
C ASN A 170 -5.27 -19.25 -9.33
N ARG A 171 -5.22 -19.21 -7.99
CA ARG A 171 -5.63 -20.33 -7.11
C ARG A 171 -7.14 -20.43 -6.84
N ASN A 172 -7.97 -19.70 -7.60
CA ASN A 172 -9.45 -19.71 -7.50
C ASN A 172 -9.96 -19.58 -6.05
N ILE A 173 -9.45 -18.59 -5.31
CA ILE A 173 -9.88 -18.33 -3.93
C ILE A 173 -11.34 -17.83 -3.96
N PRO A 174 -12.29 -18.48 -3.26
CA PRO A 174 -13.69 -18.10 -3.32
C PRO A 174 -13.92 -16.74 -2.63
N ALA A 175 -14.85 -15.93 -3.16
CA ALA A 175 -15.17 -14.61 -2.60
C ALA A 175 -15.58 -14.65 -1.12
N SER A 176 -16.24 -15.74 -0.68
CA SER A 176 -16.61 -15.96 0.73
C SER A 176 -15.41 -16.03 1.69
N PHE A 177 -14.21 -16.27 1.16
CA PHE A 177 -12.96 -16.21 1.93
C PHE A 177 -12.69 -14.79 2.44
N PHE A 178 -13.07 -13.76 1.69
CA PHE A 178 -12.89 -12.36 2.05
C PHE A 178 -14.11 -11.84 2.82
N SER A 179 -14.21 -12.20 4.10
CA SER A 179 -15.33 -11.80 4.95
C SER A 179 -14.89 -11.41 6.37
N LYS A 180 -15.74 -10.64 7.05
CA LYS A 180 -15.54 -10.31 8.48
C LYS A 180 -15.49 -11.57 9.36
N ARG A 181 -16.20 -12.64 8.96
CA ARG A 181 -16.14 -13.93 9.64
C ARG A 181 -14.77 -14.57 9.49
N SER A 182 -14.16 -14.48 8.29
CA SER A 182 -12.82 -14.99 8.05
C SER A 182 -11.76 -14.27 8.89
N LEU A 183 -11.87 -12.95 9.12
CA LEU A 183 -10.91 -12.22 9.98
C LEU A 183 -10.68 -12.87 11.34
N GLN A 184 -11.73 -13.39 11.97
CA GLN A 184 -11.68 -13.94 13.32
C GLN A 184 -11.20 -15.41 13.37
N ARG A 185 -11.13 -16.10 12.23
CA ARG A 185 -10.63 -17.47 12.17
C ARG A 185 -9.12 -17.51 12.41
N ARG A 186 -8.68 -18.47 13.23
CA ARG A 186 -7.26 -18.68 13.56
C ARG A 186 -6.51 -19.52 12.52
N ARG A 187 -7.22 -20.16 11.59
CA ARG A 187 -6.80 -20.85 10.37
C ARG A 187 -8.04 -21.06 9.51
#